data_AF-A0A022LFN8-F1
#
_entry.id   AF-A0A022LFN8-F1
#
_cell.length_a   1.000
_cell.length_b   1.000
_cell.length_c   1.000
_cell.angle_alpha   90.00
_cell.angle_beta   90.00
_cell.angle_gamma   90.00
#
_symmetry.space_group_name_H-M   'P 1'
#
loop_
_entity.id
_entity.type
_entity.pdbx_description
1 polymer ?
#
loop_
_entity_poly.entity_id
_entity_poly.type
_entity_poly.pdbx_seq_one_letter_code
_entity_poly.pdbx_strand_id
1 'polypeptide(L)' 'MGHQDLFYNDDHDLKGTRRKNEERAKQLCSTCPVLDRCRTYAIEERELYGVWGGMTEMERHTLAGRLRTG' A
#
# COMPACT_ATOMS: atom_id res chain seq x y z
N MET A 1 -19.19 -3.86 3.81
CA MET A 1 -17.99 -3.91 4.68
C MET A 1 -16.82 -3.25 3.96
N GLY A 2 -16.59 -1.95 4.20
CA GLY A 2 -15.42 -1.25 3.66
C GLY A 2 -14.21 -1.52 4.55
N HIS A 3 -13.11 -1.99 3.98
CA HIS A 3 -11.84 -2.21 4.69
C HIS A 3 -10.96 -0.95 4.60
N GLN A 4 -11.55 0.26 4.62
CA GLN A 4 -10.80 1.50 4.35
C GLN A 4 -9.67 1.71 5.37
N ASP A 5 -9.88 1.35 6.63
CA ASP A 5 -8.88 1.47 7.71
C ASP A 5 -7.67 0.53 7.55
N LEU A 6 -7.77 -0.50 6.69
CA LEU A 6 -6.63 -1.38 6.37
C LEU A 6 -5.77 -0.81 5.25
N PHE A 7 -6.38 -0.09 4.31
CA PHE A 7 -5.69 0.44 3.13
C PHE A 7 -5.20 1.87 3.33
N TYR A 8 -5.86 2.66 4.18
CA TYR A 8 -5.47 4.02 4.56
C TYR A 8 -5.38 4.09 6.09
N ASN A 9 -4.22 4.47 6.62
CA ASN A 9 -4.09 4.72 8.04
C ASN A 9 -4.59 6.14 8.32
N ASP A 10 -5.58 6.27 9.21
CA ASP A 10 -6.00 7.56 9.75
C ASP A 10 -4.94 8.10 10.72
N ASP A 11 -4.84 9.43 10.86
CA ASP A 11 -3.82 10.11 11.68
C ASP A 11 -3.91 9.71 13.18
N HIS A 12 -5.05 9.14 13.60
CA HIS A 12 -5.27 8.60 14.95
C HIS A 12 -4.70 7.20 15.22
N ASP A 13 -4.10 6.53 14.23
CA ASP A 13 -3.63 5.15 14.39
C ASP A 13 -2.34 5.04 15.21
N LEU A 14 -2.35 4.21 16.26
CA LEU A 14 -1.18 3.96 17.11
C LEU A 14 -0.03 3.39 16.26
N LYS A 15 1.21 3.87 16.48
CA LYS A 15 2.42 3.57 15.69
C LYS A 15 2.74 2.07 15.44
N GLY A 16 2.07 1.14 16.14
CA GLY A 16 2.19 -0.32 15.95
C GLY A 16 1.02 -0.99 15.21
N THR A 17 -0.12 -0.32 15.08
CA THR A 17 -1.31 -0.83 14.38
C THR A 17 -1.14 -0.68 12.87
N ARG A 18 -0.58 0.46 12.41
CA ARG A 18 -0.17 0.71 11.02
C ARG A 18 0.51 -0.48 10.33
N ARG A 19 1.60 -1.01 10.90
CA ARG A 19 2.34 -2.12 10.27
C ARG A 19 1.50 -3.39 10.17
N LYS A 20 0.67 -3.69 11.19
CA LYS A 20 -0.23 -4.85 11.17
C LYS A 20 -1.34 -4.69 10.12
N ASN A 21 -1.85 -3.47 9.97
CA ASN A 21 -2.86 -3.14 8.96
C ASN A 21 -2.25 -3.25 7.56
N GLU A 22 -1.03 -2.73 7.37
CA GLU A 22 -0.30 -2.85 6.11
C GLU A 22 -0.05 -4.32 5.73
N GLU A 23 0.42 -5.16 6.67
CA GLU A 23 0.62 -6.59 6.45
C GLU A 23 -0.70 -7.31 6.09
N ARG A 24 -1.80 -6.99 6.78
CA ARG A 24 -3.15 -7.51 6.45
C ARG A 24 -3.61 -7.05 5.07
N ALA A 25 -3.44 -5.78 4.73
CA ALA A 25 -3.82 -5.24 3.43
C ALA A 25 -3.04 -5.92 2.28
N LYS A 26 -1.75 -6.19 2.49
CA LYS A 26 -0.93 -6.96 1.54
C LYS A 26 -1.45 -8.39 1.35
N GLN A 27 -1.83 -9.07 2.44
CA GLN A 27 -2.42 -10.42 2.37
C GLN A 27 -3.76 -10.44 1.62
N LEU A 28 -4.58 -9.40 1.77
CA LEU A 28 -5.81 -9.28 0.99
C LEU A 28 -5.50 -9.04 -0.49
N CYS A 29 -4.54 -8.16 -0.78
CA CYS A 29 -4.13 -7.86 -2.15
C CYS A 29 -3.58 -9.08 -2.90
N SER A 30 -2.90 -10.01 -2.23
CA SER A 30 -2.34 -11.20 -2.92
C SER A 30 -3.41 -12.13 -3.51
N THR A 31 -4.65 -12.03 -3.04
CA THR A 31 -5.80 -12.78 -3.57
C THR A 31 -6.58 -12.01 -4.63
N CYS A 32 -6.21 -10.75 -4.91
CA CYS A 32 -6.93 -9.87 -5.80
C CYS A 32 -6.63 -10.19 -7.28
N PRO A 33 -7.65 -10.45 -8.12
CA PRO A 33 -7.43 -10.81 -9.54
C PRO A 33 -6.89 -9.64 -10.39
N VAL A 34 -7.00 -8.40 -9.89
CA VAL A 34 -6.52 -7.19 -10.58
C VAL A 34 -5.26 -6.61 -9.94
N LEU A 35 -4.53 -7.42 -9.16
CA LEU A 35 -3.33 -7.00 -8.42
C LEU A 35 -2.34 -6.24 -9.31
N ASP A 36 -2.06 -6.77 -10.49
CA ASP A 36 -1.09 -6.19 -11.43
C ASP A 36 -1.54 -4.81 -11.94
N ARG A 37 -2.80 -4.71 -12.40
CA ARG A 37 -3.37 -3.42 -12.82
C ARG A 37 -3.40 -2.40 -11.69
N CYS A 38 -3.72 -2.84 -10.47
CA CYS A 38 -3.75 -1.98 -9.28
C CYS A 38 -2.35 -1.44 -8.95
N ARG A 39 -1.31 -2.26 -9.10
CA ARG A 39 0.09 -1.81 -8.94
C ARG A 39 0.47 -0.77 -9.98
N THR A 40 0.21 -1.05 -11.25
CA THR A 40 0.53 -0.13 -12.35
C THR A 40 -0.17 1.22 -12.14
N TYR A 41 -1.48 1.19 -11.86
CA TYR A 41 -2.25 2.39 -11.56
C TYR A 41 -1.66 3.19 -10.38
N ALA A 42 -1.34 2.52 -9.26
CA ALA A 42 -0.82 3.20 -8.07
C ALA A 42 0.57 3.83 -8.29
N ILE A 43 1.38 3.28 -9.19
CA ILE A 43 2.67 3.83 -9.58
C ILE A 43 2.49 5.03 -10.52
N GLU A 44 1.60 4.89 -11.52
CA GLU A 44 1.32 5.93 -12.52
C GLU A 44 0.69 7.17 -11.87
N GLU A 45 -0.34 6.99 -11.06
CA GLU A 45 -1.07 8.07 -10.37
C GLU A 45 -0.31 8.66 -9.17
N ARG A 46 0.82 8.04 -8.78
CA ARG A 46 1.65 8.48 -7.65
C ARG A 46 0.87 8.61 -6.35
N GLU A 47 0.03 7.63 -6.06
CA GLU A 47 -0.75 7.62 -4.82
C GLU A 47 0.17 7.80 -3.60
N LEU A 48 -0.09 8.87 -2.85
CA LEU A 48 0.82 9.40 -1.83
C LEU A 48 0.75 8.62 -0.52
N TYR A 49 -0.33 7.88 -0.27
CA TYR A 49 -0.57 7.22 1.01
C TYR A 49 -1.18 5.82 0.84
N GLY A 50 -1.10 5.02 1.89
CA GLY A 50 -1.80 3.74 1.97
C GLY A 50 -1.17 2.56 1.23
N VAL A 51 -1.84 1.40 1.32
CA VAL A 51 -1.45 0.15 0.64
C VAL A 51 -2.22 0.01 -0.65
N TRP A 52 -1.50 -0.15 -1.76
CA TRP A 52 -2.07 -0.32 -3.10
C TRP A 52 -1.38 -1.47 -3.81
N GLY A 53 -2.15 -2.37 -4.41
CA GLY A 53 -1.59 -3.50 -5.14
C GLY A 53 -0.64 -4.37 -4.31
N GLY A 54 -0.85 -4.44 -2.99
CA GLY A 54 0.03 -5.15 -2.06
C GLY A 54 1.36 -4.45 -1.79
N MET A 55 1.44 -3.14 -2.02
CA MET A 55 2.63 -2.32 -1.79
C MET A 55 2.31 -1.13 -0.88
N THR A 56 3.16 -0.89 0.11
CA THR A 56 3.14 0.37 0.86
C THR A 56 3.64 1.52 -0.01
N GLU A 57 3.36 2.75 0.43
CA GLU A 57 3.95 3.96 -0.12
C GLU A 57 5.46 3.80 -0.36
N MET A 58 6.21 3.41 0.67
CA MET A 58 7.67 3.26 0.60
C MET A 58 8.11 2.22 -0.44
N GLU A 59 7.42 1.08 -0.54
CA GLU A 59 7.70 0.07 -1.57
C GLU A 59 7.42 0.60 -2.99
N ARG A 60 6.37 1.40 -3.16
CA ARG A 60 6.09 2.07 -4.45
C ARG A 60 7.17 3.09 -4.81
N HIS A 61 7.67 3.87 -3.85
CA HIS A 61 8.77 4.81 -4.09
C HIS A 61 10.08 4.11 -4.47
N THR A 62 10.39 2.96 -3.86
CA THR A 62 11.52 2.11 -4.26
C THR A 62 11.34 1.60 -5.69
N LEU A 63 10.16 1.05 -6.01
CA LEU A 63 9.90 0.49 -7.35
C LEU A 63 9.89 1.56 -8.45
N ALA A 64 9.40 2.76 -8.15
CA ALA A 64 9.42 3.91 -9.06
C ALA A 64 10.82 4.53 -9.23
N GLY A 65 11.88 3.95 -8.62
CA GLY A 65 13.25 4.46 -8.69
C GLY A 65 13.45 5.80 -7.98
N ARG A 66 12.52 6.20 -7.11
CA ARG A 66 12.56 7.49 -6.38
C ARG A 66 13.36 7.39 -5.09
N LEU A 67 13.44 6.20 -4.51
CA LEU A 67 14.40 5.87 -3.46
C LEU A 67 15.59 5.19 -4.11
N ARG A 68 16.73 5.88 -4.19
CA ARG A 68 18.01 5.24 -4.51
C ARG A 68 18.34 4.30 -3.36
N THR A 69 18.09 3.01 -3.55
CA THR A 69 18.70 1.98 -2.72
C THR A 69 20.20 2.04 -3.00
N GLY A 70 20.95 2.57 -2.03
CA GLY A 70 22.41 2.48 -2.01
C GLY A 70 22.85 1.05 -1.79
#